data_AF-A0A661KG16-F1
#
_entry.id   AF-A0A661KG16-F1
#
_cell.length_a   1.000
_cell.length_b   1.000
_cell.length_c   1.000
_cell.angle_alpha   90.00
_cell.angle_beta   90.00
_cell.angle_gamma   90.00
#
_symmetry.space_group_name_H-M   'P 1'
#
loop_
_entity.id
_entity.type
_entity.pdbx_description
1 polymer ?
#
loop_
_entity_poly.entity_id
_entity_poly.type
_entity_poly.pdbx_seq_one_letter_code
_entity_poly.pdbx_strand_id
1 'polypeptide(L)' 'MWWTGKCIQGILAVFFLIFGIQLCRASYELTNPFYFLITFFASNLIILISGAILAGFLNHVYLRLKKKVE' A
#
# COMPACT_ATOMS: atom_id res chain seq x y z
N MET A 1 17.00 -19.38 0.25
CA MET A 1 15.91 -18.72 -0.49
C MET A 1 15.49 -17.44 0.24
N TRP A 2 16.13 -16.29 -0.05
CA TRP A 2 15.89 -15.02 0.69
C TRP A 2 15.33 -13.89 -0.19
N TRP A 3 15.03 -14.19 -1.46
CA TRP A 3 14.56 -13.25 -2.47
C TRP A 3 13.04 -13.28 -2.67
N THR A 4 12.40 -14.42 -2.38
CA THR A 4 10.95 -14.64 -2.58
C THR A 4 10.09 -13.73 -1.71
N GLY A 5 10.47 -13.55 -0.44
CA GLY A 5 9.74 -12.68 0.49
C GLY A 5 9.77 -11.21 0.06
N LYS A 6 10.81 -10.79 -0.68
CA LYS A 6 10.96 -9.42 -1.14
C LYS A 6 10.04 -9.11 -2.33
N CYS A 7 9.93 -10.03 -3.29
CA CYS A 7 8.98 -9.90 -4.40
C CYS A 7 7.52 -9.92 -3.91
N ILE A 8 7.23 -10.77 -2.92
CA ILE A 8 5.88 -10.87 -2.36
C ILE A 8 5.43 -9.56 -1.72
N GLN A 9 6.31 -8.85 -1.00
CA GLN A 9 6.01 -7.55 -0.41
C GLN A 9 5.66 -6.49 -1.46
N GLY A 10 6.39 -6.46 -2.59
CA GLY A 10 6.10 -5.56 -3.69
C GLY A 10 4.75 -5.84 -4.35
N ILE A 11 4.46 -7.12 -4.65
CA ILE A 11 3.18 -7.53 -5.25
C ILE A 11 2.00 -7.22 -4.29
N LEU A 12 2.16 -7.54 -3.00
CA LEU A 12 1.13 -7.31 -2.00
C LEU A 12 0.81 -5.81 -1.85
N ALA A 13 1.83 -4.96 -1.90
CA ALA A 13 1.66 -3.51 -1.80
C ALA A 13 0.95 -2.93 -3.03
N VAL A 14 1.29 -3.38 -4.25
CA VAL A 14 0.57 -2.95 -5.47
C VAL A 14 -0.90 -3.40 -5.41
N PHE A 15 -1.16 -4.64 -4.98
CA PHE A 15 -2.53 -5.16 -4.82
C PHE A 15 -3.33 -4.33 -3.80
N PHE A 16 -2.76 -4.05 -2.63
CA PHE A 16 -3.41 -3.24 -1.60
C PHE A 16 -3.67 -1.79 -2.05
N LEU A 17 -2.79 -1.23 -2.89
CA LEU A 17 -2.96 0.13 -3.42
C LEU A 17 -4.14 0.21 -4.40
N ILE A 18 -4.26 -0.77 -5.30
CA ILE A 18 -5.41 -0.88 -6.21
C ILE A 18 -6.70 -1.10 -5.41
N PHE A 19 -6.67 -2.01 -4.42
CA PHE A 19 -7.80 -2.28 -3.55
C PHE A 19 -8.26 -1.02 -2.79
N GLY A 20 -7.32 -0.22 -2.30
CA GLY A 20 -7.59 1.07 -1.69
C GLY A 20 -8.36 2.01 -2.62
N ILE A 21 -7.90 2.19 -3.86
CA ILE A 21 -8.57 3.03 -4.87
C ILE A 21 -9.99 2.51 -5.16
N GLN A 22 -10.14 1.19 -5.29
CA GLN A 22 -11.42 0.55 -5.57
C GLN A 22 -12.42 0.75 -4.42
N LEU A 23 -11.95 0.68 -3.18
CA LEU A 23 -12.74 0.97 -1.98
C LEU A 23 -13.11 2.46 -1.87
N CYS A 24 -12.22 3.34 -2.33
CA CYS A 24 -12.51 4.77 -2.43
C CYS A 24 -13.65 5.00 -3.42
N ARG A 25 -13.63 4.32 -4.57
CA ARG A 25 -14.72 4.37 -5.56
C ARG A 25 -16.04 3.85 -5.01
N ALA A 26 -16.01 2.72 -4.29
CA ALA A 26 -17.20 2.16 -3.63
C ALA A 26 -17.78 3.10 -2.56
N SER A 27 -16.93 3.88 -1.88
CA SER A 27 -17.41 4.88 -0.92
C SER A 27 -18.27 5.96 -1.59
N TYR A 28 -17.92 6.39 -2.81
CA TYR A 28 -18.68 7.40 -3.56
C TYR A 28 -20.07 6.94 -4.00
N GLU A 29 -20.33 5.63 -4.08
CA GLU A 29 -21.66 5.09 -4.42
C GLU A 29 -22.59 5.02 -3.19
N LEU A 30 -22.08 5.23 -1.96
CA LEU A 30 -22.92 5.16 -0.77
C LEU A 30 -23.68 6.46 -0.52
N THR A 31 -25.01 6.37 -0.57
CA THR A 31 -25.96 7.47 -0.30
C THR A 31 -25.95 7.95 1.16
N ASN A 32 -25.46 7.12 2.09
CA ASN A 32 -25.44 7.46 3.52
C ASN A 32 -24.12 8.15 3.92
N PRO A 33 -24.16 9.41 4.42
CA PRO A 33 -22.97 10.22 4.66
C PRO A 33 -22.03 9.65 5.73
N PHE A 34 -22.56 8.91 6.72
CA PHE A 34 -21.75 8.29 7.76
C PHE A 34 -20.91 7.12 7.23
N TYR A 35 -21.52 6.27 6.40
CA TYR A 35 -20.82 5.16 5.77
C TYR A 35 -19.84 5.62 4.69
N PHE A 36 -20.14 6.72 3.99
CA PHE A 36 -19.17 7.38 3.11
C PHE A 36 -17.89 7.72 3.89
N LEU A 37 -18.03 8.41 5.03
CA LEU A 37 -16.89 8.86 5.83
C LEU A 37 -16.03 7.68 6.31
N ILE A 38 -16.65 6.63 6.85
CA ILE A 38 -15.94 5.44 7.36
C ILE A 38 -15.20 4.72 6.23
N THR A 39 -15.87 4.50 5.10
CA THR A 39 -15.30 3.77 3.97
C THR A 39 -14.18 4.56 3.30
N PHE A 40 -14.35 5.89 3.17
CA PHE A 40 -13.33 6.79 2.67
C PHE A 40 -12.11 6.82 3.58
N PHE A 41 -12.31 6.98 4.90
CA PHE A 41 -11.20 7.02 5.84
C PHE A 41 -10.45 5.68 5.90
N ALA A 42 -11.18 4.56 5.88
CA ALA A 42 -10.60 3.22 5.79
C ALA A 42 -9.79 3.02 4.51
N SER A 43 -10.31 3.43 3.36
CA SER A 43 -9.60 3.39 2.08
C SER A 43 -8.29 4.18 2.12
N ASN A 44 -8.31 5.42 2.65
CA ASN A 44 -7.11 6.23 2.78
C ASN A 44 -6.08 5.60 3.73
N LEU A 45 -6.51 5.00 4.85
CA LEU A 45 -5.63 4.27 5.77
C LEU A 45 -4.98 3.05 5.09
N ILE A 46 -5.76 2.29 4.31
CA ILE A 46 -5.30 1.12 3.54
C ILE A 46 -4.24 1.55 2.51
N ILE A 47 -4.49 2.63 1.77
CA ILE A 47 -3.52 3.20 0.81
C ILE A 47 -2.25 3.64 1.54
N LEU A 48 -2.38 4.32 2.68
CA LEU A 48 -1.24 4.83 3.46
C LEU A 48 -0.38 3.69 4.03
N ILE A 49 -1.00 2.66 4.64
CA ILE A 49 -0.30 1.48 5.17
C ILE A 49 0.40 0.73 4.04
N SER A 50 -0.29 0.53 2.91
CA SER A 50 0.29 -0.12 1.73
C SER A 50 1.52 0.63 1.21
N GLY A 51 1.38 1.94 1.04
CA GLY A 51 2.47 2.82 0.63
C GLY A 51 3.64 2.80 1.61
N ALA A 52 3.37 2.80 2.92
CA ALA A 52 4.40 2.72 3.96
C ALA A 52 5.18 1.40 3.91
N ILE A 53 4.49 0.27 3.69
CA ILE A 53 5.15 -1.05 3.51
C ILE A 53 6.05 -1.02 2.27
N LEU A 54 5.56 -0.47 1.15
CA LEU A 54 6.35 -0.31 -0.08
C LEU A 54 7.56 0.60 0.13
N ALA A 55 7.39 1.72 0.83
CA ALA A 55 8.46 2.68 1.11
C ALA A 55 9.52 2.10 2.05
N GLY A 56 9.12 1.39 3.10
CA GLY A 56 10.03 0.66 3.98
C GLY A 56 10.84 -0.39 3.21
N PHE A 57 10.17 -1.11 2.30
CA PHE A 57 10.83 -2.06 1.41
C PHE A 57 11.87 -1.39 0.50
N LEU A 58 11.47 -0.31 -0.18
CA LEU A 58 12.35 0.48 -1.06
C LEU A 58 13.55 1.04 -0.30
N ASN A 59 13.36 1.56 0.91
CA ASN A 59 14.45 2.06 1.75
C ASN A 59 15.45 0.95 2.10
N HIS A 60 14.98 -0.23 2.48
CA HIS A 60 15.84 -1.39 2.72
C HIS A 60 16.62 -1.84 1.48
N VAL A 61 16.03 -1.74 0.29
CA VAL A 61 16.70 -2.05 -0.98
C VAL A 61 17.73 -0.98 -1.33
N TYR A 62 17.37 0.30 -1.20
CA TYR A 62 18.22 1.44 -1.48
C TYR A 62 19.48 1.46 -0.58
N LEU A 63 19.31 1.25 0.72
CA LEU A 63 20.43 1.15 1.66
C LEU A 63 21.36 -0.04 1.36
N ARG A 64 20.81 -1.14 0.83
CA ARG A 64 21.61 -2.30 0.38
C ARG A 64 22.36 -2.05 -0.92
N LEU A 65 21.80 -1.26 -1.84
CA LEU A 65 22.48 -0.87 -3.07
C LEU A 65 23.61 0.12 -2.80
N LYS A 66 23.39 1.11 -1.94
CA LYS A 66 24.44 2.05 -1.53
C LYS A 66 25.65 1.31 -0.94
N LYS A 67 25.40 0.34 -0.06
CA LYS A 67 26.45 -0.48 0.57
C LYS A 67 27.19 -1.43 -0.39
N LYS A 68 26.71 -1.60 -1.63
CA LYS A 68 27.36 -2.42 -2.66
C LYS A 68 28.13 -1.59 -3.70
N VAL A 69 27.96 -0.27 -3.67
CA VAL A 69 28.61 0.70 -4.55
C VAL A 69 29.85 1.31 -3.89
N GLU A 70 29.92 1.33 -2.56
CA GLU A 70 31.14 1.58 -1.75
C GLU A 70 31.91 0.28 -1.50
#